data_AF-A0A7X7J3Z1-F1
#
_entry.id   AF-A0A7X7J3Z1-F1
#
_cell.length_a   1.000
_cell.length_b   1.000
_cell.length_c   1.000
_cell.angle_alpha   90.00
_cell.angle_beta   90.00
_cell.angle_gamma   90.00
#
_symmetry.space_group_name_H-M   'P 1'
#
loop_
_entity.id
_entity.type
_entity.pdbx_description
1 polymer ?
#
loop_
_entity_poly.entity_id
_entity_poly.type
_entity_poly.pdbx_seq_one_letter_code
_entity_poly.pdbx_strand_id
1 'polypeptide(L)'
;MKASEAQNTANARAASVIFDLDGTLTVPYFDFDAIRREIGLPTQPRTPILEAMETMTPEQRDRCEAILIKHEEKAAHESELWDDARAVLDA
;
A
#
# COMPACT_ATOMS: atom_id res chain seq x y z
N MET A 1 51.77 16.52 1.75
CA MET A 1 50.74 16.29 2.76
C MET A 1 49.39 16.16 2.04
N LYS A 2 49.04 14.94 1.59
CA LYS A 2 47.74 14.60 1.02
C LYS A 2 47.27 13.35 1.73
N ALA A 3 46.39 13.52 2.70
CA ALA A 3 45.64 12.46 3.34
C ALA A 3 44.22 12.96 3.45
N SER A 4 43.35 12.50 2.56
CA SER A 4 41.88 12.62 2.59
C SER A 4 41.37 12.42 1.18
N GLU A 5 41.00 11.20 0.80
CA GLU A 5 39.94 10.95 -0.20
C GLU A 5 39.72 9.45 -0.47
N ALA A 6 40.65 8.56 -0.10
CA ALA A 6 40.57 7.15 -0.50
C ALA A 6 39.86 6.19 0.47
N GLN A 7 39.22 6.68 1.54
CA GLN A 7 38.72 5.78 2.60
C GLN A 7 37.32 6.16 3.11
N ASN A 8 36.31 6.15 2.24
CA ASN A 8 34.91 6.08 2.71
C ASN A 8 34.04 5.07 1.93
N THR A 9 34.66 4.18 1.14
CA THR A 9 33.99 3.09 0.43
C THR A 9 33.93 1.80 1.25
N ALA A 10 33.94 1.91 2.58
CA ALA A 10 33.85 0.77 3.49
C ALA A 10 32.40 0.60 3.99
N ASN A 11 31.79 -0.53 3.64
CA ASN A 11 30.50 -1.05 4.12
C ASN A 11 29.21 -0.33 3.66
N ALA A 12 28.91 -0.35 2.36
CA ALA A 12 27.52 -0.57 2.00
C ALA A 12 27.18 -2.02 2.38
N ARG A 13 26.62 -2.24 3.58
CA ARG A 13 26.00 -3.54 3.88
C ARG A 13 24.94 -3.77 2.81
N ALA A 14 24.89 -4.98 2.26
CA ALA A 14 23.76 -5.39 1.43
C ALA A 14 22.49 -5.13 2.25
N ALA A 15 21.73 -4.11 1.86
CA ALA A 15 20.51 -3.70 2.50
C ALA A 15 19.36 -4.33 1.69
N SER A 16 18.55 -5.15 2.34
CA SER A 16 17.30 -5.61 1.75
C SER A 16 16.22 -4.59 2.08
N VAL A 17 15.53 -4.10 1.05
CA VAL A 17 14.43 -3.14 1.20
C VAL A 17 13.14 -3.83 0.75
N ILE A 18 12.06 -3.65 1.49
CA ILE A 18 10.72 -4.08 1.13
C ILE A 18 9.90 -2.81 0.95
N PHE A 19 9.27 -2.69 -0.22
CA PHE A 19 8.34 -1.62 -0.52
C PHE A 19 6.92 -2.16 -0.44
N ASP A 20 6.05 -1.39 0.19
CA ASP A 20 4.62 -1.52 -0.06
C ASP A 20 4.31 -1.10 -1.52
N LEU A 21 3.16 -1.50 -2.06
CA LEU A 21 2.77 -1.21 -3.44
C LEU A 21 1.89 0.05 -3.50
N ASP A 22 0.66 -0.05 -3.01
CA ASP A 22 -0.38 0.96 -3.23
C ASP A 22 -0.16 2.22 -2.40
N GLY A 23 -0.07 3.36 -3.09
CA GLY A 23 0.25 4.65 -2.45
C GLY A 23 1.72 4.80 -2.07
N THR A 24 2.55 3.76 -2.22
CA THR A 24 4.00 3.81 -2.00
C THR A 24 4.76 3.86 -3.33
N LEU A 25 4.64 2.82 -4.15
CA LEU A 25 5.22 2.78 -5.50
C LEU A 25 4.23 3.27 -6.56
N THR A 26 2.94 3.04 -6.34
CA THR A 26 1.85 3.48 -7.23
C THR A 26 1.12 4.69 -6.64
N VAL A 27 0.48 5.46 -7.53
CA VAL A 27 -0.44 6.53 -7.15
C VAL A 27 -1.61 5.92 -6.34
N PRO A 28 -2.12 6.56 -5.27
CA PRO A 28 -3.17 5.99 -4.43
C PRO A 28 -4.53 5.99 -5.14
N TYR A 29 -5.12 4.80 -5.31
CA TYR A 29 -6.45 4.61 -5.91
C TYR A 29 -7.57 4.31 -4.90
N PHE A 30 -7.23 3.89 -3.67
CA PHE A 30 -8.21 3.53 -2.66
C PHE A 30 -8.68 4.73 -1.83
N ASP A 31 -9.97 5.09 -1.96
CA ASP A 31 -10.68 5.88 -0.95
C ASP A 31 -11.24 4.94 0.12
N PHE A 32 -10.43 4.66 1.14
CA PHE A 32 -10.82 3.77 2.24
C PHE A 32 -12.06 4.26 3.00
N ASP A 33 -12.31 5.57 3.08
CA ASP A 33 -13.50 6.08 3.78
C ASP A 33 -14.76 5.85 2.94
N ALA A 34 -14.70 5.96 1.61
CA ALA A 34 -15.80 5.59 0.73
C ALA A 34 -16.09 4.09 0.79
N ILE A 35 -15.05 3.26 0.74
CA ILE A 35 -15.16 1.79 0.85
C ILE A 35 -15.83 1.42 2.19
N ARG A 36 -15.39 2.02 3.30
CA ARG A 36 -16.00 1.82 4.63
C ARG A 36 -17.49 2.16 4.64
N ARG A 37 -17.87 3.32 4.09
CA ARG A 37 -19.29 3.72 4.00
C ARG A 37 -20.10 2.73 3.16
N GLU A 38 -19.55 2.24 2.06
CA GLU A 38 -20.22 1.26 1.20
C GLU A 38 -20.42 -0.08 1.91
N ILE A 39 -19.41 -0.57 2.63
CA ILE A 39 -19.51 -1.79 3.45
C ILE A 39 -20.50 -1.59 4.61
N GLY A 40 -20.58 -0.38 5.16
CA GLY A 40 -21.37 -0.05 6.36
C GLY A 40 -20.53 -0.03 7.65
N LEU A 41 -19.21 0.15 7.52
CA LEU A 41 -18.29 0.31 8.65
C LEU A 41 -18.18 1.78 9.06
N PRO A 42 -17.90 2.07 10.35
CA PRO A 42 -17.64 3.42 10.80
C PRO A 42 -16.36 3.98 10.15
N THR A 43 -16.39 5.26 9.81
CA THR A 43 -15.22 6.02 9.32
C THR A 43 -14.42 6.63 10.47
N GLN A 44 -15.00 6.75 11.67
CA GLN A 44 -14.33 7.16 12.90
C GLN A 44 -15.04 6.57 14.15
N PRO A 45 -14.33 5.93 15.10
CA PRO A 45 -12.95 5.46 14.96
C PRO A 45 -12.84 4.38 13.87
N ARG A 46 -11.68 4.27 13.22
CA ARG A 46 -11.44 3.29 12.15
C ARG A 46 -10.93 1.98 12.75
N THR A 47 -11.68 0.90 12.57
CA THR A 47 -11.17 -0.48 12.68
C THR A 47 -10.66 -0.91 11.31
N PRO A 48 -9.45 -1.47 11.14
CA PRO A 48 -9.01 -1.93 9.83
C PRO A 48 -9.96 -3.01 9.27
N ILE A 49 -10.14 -3.01 7.94
CA ILE A 49 -11.31 -3.64 7.30
C ILE A 49 -11.31 -5.15 7.51
N LEU A 50 -10.15 -5.79 7.42
CA LEU A 50 -10.02 -7.23 7.58
C LEU A 50 -10.38 -7.66 9.00
N GLU A 51 -9.96 -6.90 10.01
CA GLU A 51 -10.29 -7.13 11.42
C GLU A 51 -11.78 -6.91 11.68
N ALA A 52 -12.41 -5.94 11.00
CA ALA A 52 -13.86 -5.78 11.06
C ALA A 52 -14.58 -7.00 10.46
N MET A 53 -14.06 -7.57 9.37
CA MET A 53 -14.61 -8.76 8.72
C MET A 53 -14.54 -10.02 9.60
N GLU A 54 -13.60 -10.11 10.54
CA GLU A 54 -13.52 -11.26 11.48
C GLU A 54 -14.77 -11.39 12.37
N THR A 55 -15.50 -10.28 12.58
CA THR A 55 -16.71 -10.23 13.41
C THR A 55 -18.02 -10.28 12.61
N MET A 56 -17.92 -10.34 11.28
CA MET A 56 -19.08 -10.36 10.39
C MET A 56 -19.75 -11.73 10.34
N THR A 57 -21.07 -11.73 10.17
CA THR A 57 -21.80 -12.91 9.71
C THR A 57 -21.35 -13.30 8.29
N PRO A 58 -21.57 -14.56 7.86
CA PRO A 58 -21.24 -14.98 6.50
C PRO A 58 -21.82 -14.08 5.42
N GLU A 59 -23.09 -13.69 5.54
CA GLU A 59 -23.76 -12.84 4.55
C GLU A 59 -23.17 -11.42 4.49
N GLN A 60 -22.76 -10.87 5.64
CA GLN A 60 -22.07 -9.59 5.71
C GLN A 60 -20.67 -9.67 5.08
N ARG A 61 -19.97 -10.79 5.32
CA ARG A 61 -18.63 -11.04 4.79
C ARG A 61 -18.66 -11.17 3.26
N ASP A 62 -19.59 -11.94 2.71
CA ASP A 62 -19.76 -12.10 1.26
C ASP A 62 -20.04 -10.74 0.58
N ARG A 63 -20.93 -9.92 1.18
CA ARG A 63 -21.20 -8.57 0.68
C ARG A 63 -19.96 -7.67 0.78
N CYS A 64 -19.22 -7.74 1.89
CA CYS A 64 -17.99 -6.97 2.09
C CYS A 64 -16.94 -7.34 1.04
N GLU A 65 -16.70 -8.63 0.80
CA GLU A 65 -15.76 -9.13 -0.20
C GLU A 65 -16.13 -8.69 -1.61
N ALA A 66 -17.41 -8.77 -1.99
CA ALA A 66 -17.87 -8.29 -3.30
C ALA A 66 -17.59 -6.79 -3.51
N ILE A 67 -17.76 -5.97 -2.46
CA ILE A 67 -17.41 -4.54 -2.52
C ILE A 67 -15.89 -4.38 -2.67
N LEU A 68 -15.10 -5.08 -1.86
CA LEU A 68 -13.64 -5.00 -1.92
C LEU A 68 -13.11 -5.41 -3.29
N ILE A 69 -13.57 -6.53 -3.86
CA ILE A 69 -13.17 -7.02 -5.18
C ILE A 69 -13.44 -5.97 -6.27
N LYS A 70 -14.60 -5.32 -6.24
CA LYS A 70 -14.93 -4.26 -7.21
C LYS A 70 -13.96 -3.08 -7.14
N HIS A 71 -13.55 -2.66 -5.94
CA HIS A 71 -12.57 -1.58 -5.77
C HIS A 71 -11.16 -2.02 -6.15
N GLU A 72 -10.80 -3.27 -5.84
CA GLU A 72 -9.54 -3.91 -6.21
C GLU A 72 -9.37 -3.98 -7.73
N GLU A 73 -10.39 -4.49 -8.45
CA GLU A 73 -10.38 -4.59 -9.91
C GLU A 73 -10.18 -3.22 -10.57
N LYS A 74 -10.82 -2.18 -10.02
CA LYS A 74 -10.66 -0.81 -10.49
C LYS A 74 -9.24 -0.31 -10.24
N ALA A 75 -8.73 -0.44 -9.02
CA ALA A 75 -7.38 -0.01 -8.66
C ALA A 75 -6.32 -0.73 -9.50
N ALA A 76 -6.47 -2.04 -9.72
CA ALA A 76 -5.57 -2.84 -10.54
C ALA A 76 -5.57 -2.40 -12.01
N HIS A 77 -6.74 -2.02 -12.56
CA HIS A 77 -6.85 -1.55 -13.93
C HIS A 77 -6.28 -0.14 -14.13
N GLU A 78 -6.50 0.75 -13.16
CA GLU A 78 -6.09 2.16 -13.22
C GLU A 78 -4.68 2.39 -12.68
N SER A 79 -4.03 1.38 -12.08
CA SER A 79 -2.75 1.53 -11.38
C SER A 79 -1.65 2.14 -12.24
N GLU A 80 -1.00 3.17 -11.70
CA GLU A 80 0.12 3.88 -12.32
C GLU A 80 1.23 4.05 -11.27
N LEU A 81 2.49 3.96 -11.70
CA LEU A 81 3.64 4.27 -10.85
C LEU A 81 3.71 5.78 -10.56
N TRP A 82 4.25 6.17 -9.41
CA TRP A 82 4.76 7.54 -9.25
C TRP A 82 5.89 7.81 -10.25
N ASP A 83 6.00 9.05 -10.73
CA ASP A 83 7.02 9.47 -11.71
C ASP A 83 8.44 9.03 -11.31
N ASP A 84 8.76 9.13 -10.02
CA ASP A 84 10.10 8.84 -9.48
C ASP A 84 10.27 7.40 -8.97
N ALA A 85 9.21 6.56 -8.98
CA ALA A 85 9.28 5.20 -8.42
C ALA A 85 10.39 4.36 -9.09
N ARG A 86 10.59 4.56 -10.40
CA ARG A 86 11.62 3.86 -11.16
C ARG A 86 13.04 4.21 -10.71
N ALA A 87 13.29 5.48 -10.38
CA ALA A 87 14.61 5.94 -9.95
C ALA A 87 15.04 5.28 -8.63
N VAL A 88 14.09 4.96 -7.75
CA VAL A 88 14.35 4.27 -6.48
C VAL A 88 14.57 2.77 -6.68
N LEU A 89 13.85 2.14 -7.63
CA LEU A 89 13.95 0.70 -7.88
C LEU A 89 15.20 0.29 -8.68
N ASP A 90 15.74 1.19 -9.51
CA ASP A 90 16.93 0.92 -10.33
C ASP A 90 18.26 1.30 -9.63
N ALA A 91 18.21 1.88 -8.42
CA ALA A 91 19.37 2.33 -7.64
C ALA A 91 20.11 1.19 -6.94
#